data_AF-A0A357FP20-F1
#
_entry.id   AF-A0A357FP20-F1
#
_cell.length_a   1.000
_cell.length_b   1.000
_cell.length_c   1.000
_cell.angle_alpha   90.00
_cell.angle_beta   90.00
_cell.angle_gamma   90.00
#
_symmetry.space_group_name_H-M   'P 1'
#
loop_
_entity.id
_entity.type
_entity.pdbx_description
1 polymer ?
#
loop_
_entity_poly.entity_id
_entity_poly.type
_entity_poly.pdbx_seq_one_letter_code
_entity_poly.pdbx_strand_id
1 'polypeptide(L)'
;KTAYSTYRPGLVARTNKTPGVNICGDENKSNFPYDWAHGFVKSSFSAGGYGVGQELPYATKSYSLMSAEPDKAVREELAAEFYTNNRKWANCIGFFEEPLWPYWDPNQLESWDMRPQANGNIGTINNINLAVMK
;
A
#
# COMPACT_ATOMS: atom_id res chain seq x y z
N LYS A 1 -11.55 -17.05 -5.70
CA LYS A 1 -11.84 -15.61 -5.48
C LYS A 1 -12.87 -15.52 -4.37
N THR A 2 -12.51 -15.04 -3.19
CA THR A 2 -13.44 -15.01 -2.05
C THR A 2 -14.34 -13.78 -2.12
N ALA A 3 -15.62 -13.91 -1.78
CA ALA A 3 -16.55 -12.80 -1.86
C ALA A 3 -16.18 -11.70 -0.86
N TYR A 4 -15.95 -10.48 -1.37
CA TYR A 4 -15.55 -9.33 -0.53
C TYR A 4 -16.61 -8.97 0.52
N SER A 5 -17.89 -9.22 0.23
CA SER A 5 -19.01 -9.05 1.16
C SER A 5 -18.84 -9.84 2.47
N THR A 6 -18.13 -10.97 2.43
CA THR A 6 -17.84 -11.78 3.63
C THR A 6 -16.82 -11.11 4.56
N TYR A 7 -15.99 -10.20 4.06
CA TYR A 7 -14.90 -9.56 4.81
C TYR A 7 -15.11 -8.08 5.08
N ARG A 8 -16.19 -7.47 4.59
CA ARG A 8 -16.54 -6.09 4.96
C ARG A 8 -16.88 -6.05 6.45
N PRO A 9 -16.09 -5.34 7.29
CA PRO A 9 -16.45 -5.14 8.68
C PRO A 9 -17.75 -4.33 8.73
N GLY A 10 -18.84 -4.98 9.12
CA GLY A 10 -20.12 -4.35 9.39
C GLY A 10 -20.45 -4.40 10.88
N LEU A 11 -21.54 -3.75 11.30
CA LEU A 11 -22.00 -3.81 12.70
C LEU A 11 -22.16 -5.26 13.20
N VAL A 12 -22.56 -6.17 12.30
CA VAL A 12 -22.87 -7.58 12.59
C VAL A 12 -21.70 -8.54 12.32
N ALA A 13 -20.79 -8.20 11.40
CA ALA A 13 -19.71 -9.09 10.95
C ALA A 13 -18.33 -8.56 11.39
N ARG A 14 -18.10 -8.52 12.71
CA ARG A 14 -16.81 -8.08 13.31
C ARG A 14 -15.77 -9.18 13.43
N THR A 15 -16.18 -10.43 13.26
CA THR A 15 -15.31 -11.61 13.32
C THR A 15 -15.69 -12.59 12.22
N ASN A 16 -14.69 -13.10 11.51
CA ASN A 16 -14.87 -14.09 10.45
C ASN A 16 -14.00 -15.31 10.73
N LYS A 17 -14.55 -16.52 10.54
CA LYS A 17 -13.84 -17.80 10.71
C LYS A 17 -13.25 -18.31 9.39
N THR A 18 -13.64 -17.72 8.27
CA THR A 18 -13.11 -18.09 6.96
C THR A 18 -11.77 -17.39 6.73
N PRO A 19 -10.69 -18.12 6.42
CA PRO A 19 -9.42 -17.49 6.07
C PRO A 19 -9.57 -16.71 4.76
N GLY A 20 -9.22 -15.43 4.80
CA GLY A 20 -9.21 -14.54 3.65
C GLY A 20 -7.79 -14.25 3.20
N VAL A 21 -7.50 -14.52 1.92
CA VAL A 21 -6.29 -13.99 1.27
C VAL A 21 -6.70 -12.70 0.57
N ASN A 22 -6.43 -11.57 1.22
CA ASN A 22 -6.71 -10.24 0.71
C ASN A 22 -5.41 -9.55 0.32
N ILE A 23 -5.44 -8.85 -0.81
CA ILE A 23 -4.32 -8.03 -1.25
C ILE A 23 -4.39 -6.74 -0.44
N CYS A 24 -3.36 -6.47 0.37
CA CYS A 24 -3.25 -5.26 1.19
C CYS A 24 -2.86 -4.06 0.33
N GLY A 25 -3.84 -3.59 -0.47
CA GLY A 25 -3.86 -2.32 -1.20
C GLY A 25 -2.50 -1.74 -1.57
N ASP A 26 -2.16 -0.61 -0.96
CA ASP A 26 -0.94 0.14 -1.24
C ASP A 26 0.27 -0.42 -0.47
N GLU A 27 0.07 -1.09 0.67
CA GLU A 27 1.18 -1.58 1.54
C GLU A 27 1.85 -2.86 1.03
N ASN A 28 1.40 -3.44 -0.07
CA ASN A 28 2.02 -4.62 -0.68
C ASN A 28 2.88 -4.30 -1.91
N LYS A 29 3.09 -3.01 -2.21
CA LYS A 29 3.81 -2.57 -3.40
C LYS A 29 5.26 -2.24 -3.10
N SER A 30 6.18 -2.85 -3.85
CA SER A 30 7.63 -2.68 -3.72
C SER A 30 8.09 -1.24 -3.99
N ASN A 31 7.27 -0.47 -4.68
CA ASN A 31 7.47 0.93 -5.01
C ASN A 31 6.62 1.88 -4.13
N PHE A 32 6.07 1.41 -3.00
CA PHE A 32 5.52 2.32 -2.00
C PHE A 32 6.67 2.86 -1.14
N PRO A 33 6.93 4.18 -1.10
CA PRO A 33 8.03 4.73 -0.33
C PRO A 33 7.92 4.40 1.16
N TYR A 34 9.05 4.11 1.79
CA TYR A 34 9.09 3.73 3.20
C TYR A 34 8.55 4.85 4.11
N ASP A 35 8.78 6.11 3.77
CA ASP A 35 8.34 7.27 4.56
C ASP A 35 6.92 7.76 4.21
N TRP A 36 6.18 7.07 3.34
CA TRP A 36 4.79 7.42 3.05
C TRP A 36 3.82 6.83 4.07
N ALA A 37 2.64 7.44 4.19
CA ALA A 37 1.66 7.05 5.19
C ALA A 37 1.17 5.61 5.00
N HIS A 38 1.42 4.75 5.99
CA HIS A 38 1.04 3.33 5.97
C HIS A 38 -0.22 3.05 6.78
N GLY A 39 -1.00 2.05 6.35
CA GLY A 39 -2.10 1.48 7.14
C GLY A 39 -3.50 1.90 6.69
N PHE A 40 -3.63 2.57 5.55
CA PHE A 40 -4.89 3.16 5.08
C PHE A 40 -6.02 2.14 4.97
N VAL A 41 -5.74 1.00 4.34
CA VAL A 41 -6.74 -0.04 4.05
C VAL A 41 -6.86 -1.10 5.17
N LYS A 42 -6.04 -1.00 6.22
CA LYS A 42 -5.97 -1.96 7.34
C LYS A 42 -6.83 -1.56 8.55
N SER A 43 -7.69 -0.56 8.36
CA SER A 43 -8.70 -0.12 9.32
C SER A 43 -9.85 0.61 8.61
N SER A 44 -10.93 0.84 9.35
CA SER A 44 -12.09 1.64 8.95
C SER A 44 -11.78 3.12 8.64
N PHE A 45 -10.53 3.56 8.80
CA PHE A 45 -10.06 4.91 8.48
C PHE A 45 -10.31 5.31 7.01
N SER A 46 -10.26 4.36 6.08
CA SER A 46 -10.50 4.59 4.63
C SER A 46 -11.96 4.95 4.26
N ALA A 47 -12.86 5.06 5.24
CA ALA A 47 -14.20 5.67 5.14
C ALA A 47 -15.02 5.25 3.89
N GLY A 48 -15.04 3.96 3.56
CA GLY A 48 -15.84 3.40 2.46
C GLY A 48 -15.03 2.96 1.23
N GLY A 49 -13.71 3.19 1.23
CA GLY A 49 -12.77 2.56 0.29
C GLY A 49 -12.66 1.04 0.47
N TYR A 50 -11.93 0.37 -0.44
CA TYR A 50 -11.57 -1.04 -0.29
C TYR A 50 -10.71 -1.22 0.97
N GLY A 51 -11.25 -1.86 2.01
CA GLY A 51 -10.51 -2.30 3.20
C GLY A 51 -10.25 -3.80 3.21
N VAL A 52 -9.13 -4.27 3.76
CA VAL A 52 -8.72 -5.69 3.73
C VAL A 52 -9.37 -6.59 4.79
N GLY A 53 -10.46 -6.11 5.39
CA GLY A 53 -11.18 -6.81 6.46
C GLY A 53 -10.42 -6.87 7.78
N GLN A 54 -9.51 -5.90 8.02
CA GLN A 54 -8.74 -5.75 9.25
C GLN A 54 -9.12 -4.43 9.94
N GLU A 55 -9.09 -4.43 11.28
CA GLU A 55 -9.24 -3.24 12.12
C GLU A 55 -8.05 -3.17 13.08
N LEU A 56 -6.95 -2.58 12.61
CA LEU A 56 -5.68 -2.51 13.35
C LEU A 56 -5.48 -1.10 13.93
N PRO A 57 -5.54 -0.91 15.26
CA PRO A 57 -5.40 0.42 15.88
C PRO A 57 -4.08 1.11 15.52
N TYR A 58 -2.99 0.35 15.43
CA TYR A 58 -1.68 0.90 15.07
C TYR A 58 -1.60 1.33 13.60
N ALA A 59 -2.41 0.74 12.71
CA ALA A 59 -2.48 1.14 11.31
C ALA A 59 -3.21 2.48 11.15
N THR A 60 -4.32 2.66 11.88
CA THR A 60 -5.04 3.95 11.95
C THR A 60 -4.15 5.05 12.51
N LYS A 61 -3.45 4.78 13.62
CA LYS A 61 -2.49 5.72 14.23
C LYS A 61 -1.40 6.11 13.23
N SER A 62 -0.76 5.12 12.61
CA SER A 62 0.31 5.32 11.63
C SER A 62 -0.14 6.24 10.50
N TYR A 63 -1.23 5.89 9.81
CA TYR A 63 -1.70 6.68 8.68
C TYR A 63 -2.11 8.10 9.08
N SER A 64 -2.84 8.25 10.20
CA SER A 64 -3.31 9.55 10.67
C SER A 64 -2.18 10.52 11.00
N LEU A 65 -1.10 10.01 11.61
CA LEU A 65 0.06 10.84 11.98
C LEU A 65 0.93 11.14 10.76
N MET A 66 1.25 10.11 9.96
CA MET A 66 2.16 10.28 8.82
C MET A 66 1.56 11.13 7.69
N SER A 67 0.24 11.07 7.47
CA SER A 67 -0.41 11.83 6.39
C SER A 67 -0.37 13.35 6.58
N ALA A 68 -0.21 13.82 7.82
CA ALA A 68 -0.10 15.24 8.16
C ALA A 68 1.34 15.67 8.50
N GLU A 69 2.31 14.75 8.52
CA GLU A 69 3.67 15.01 8.97
C GLU A 69 4.58 15.42 7.79
N PRO A 70 5.05 16.68 7.72
CA PRO A 70 5.96 17.12 6.66
C PRO A 70 7.41 16.65 6.84
N ASP A 71 7.86 16.36 8.05
CA ASP A 71 9.24 15.92 8.30
C ASP A 71 9.45 14.45 7.93
N LYS A 72 10.41 14.22 7.03
CA LYS A 72 10.76 12.87 6.58
C LYS A 72 11.29 11.98 7.71
N ALA A 73 12.16 12.49 8.57
CA ALA A 73 12.76 11.69 9.65
C ALA A 73 11.68 11.21 10.63
N VAL A 74 10.73 12.09 10.96
CA VAL A 74 9.58 11.74 11.80
C VAL A 74 8.71 10.67 11.13
N ARG A 75 8.45 10.79 9.83
CA ARG A 75 7.73 9.75 9.09
C ARG A 75 8.45 8.41 9.08
N GLU A 76 9.78 8.39 8.96
CA GLU A 76 10.57 7.15 8.99
C GLU A 76 10.50 6.45 10.36
N GLU A 77 10.46 7.21 11.47
CA GLU A 77 10.25 6.67 12.82
C GLU A 77 8.84 6.07 12.98
N LEU A 78 7.81 6.77 12.49
CA LEU A 78 6.42 6.27 12.50
C LEU A 78 6.27 5.01 11.63
N ALA A 79 6.90 4.98 10.46
CA ALA A 79 6.95 3.80 9.60
C ALA A 79 7.62 2.61 10.32
N ALA A 80 8.73 2.85 11.04
CA ALA A 80 9.41 1.81 11.80
C ALA A 80 8.51 1.21 12.89
N GLU A 81 7.71 2.02 13.58
CA GLU A 81 6.70 1.55 14.54
C GLU A 81 5.65 0.67 13.86
N PHE A 82 5.15 1.09 12.69
CA PHE A 82 4.18 0.32 11.92
C PHE A 82 4.72 -1.05 11.51
N TYR A 83 5.93 -1.10 10.93
CA TYR A 83 6.54 -2.37 10.50
C TYR A 83 6.94 -3.26 11.67
N THR A 84 7.33 -2.69 12.81
CA THR A 84 7.60 -3.44 14.05
C THR A 84 6.35 -4.15 14.54
N ASN A 85 5.20 -3.46 14.56
CA ASN A 85 3.92 -4.06 14.91
C ASN A 85 3.49 -5.10 13.87
N ASN A 86 3.63 -4.79 12.58
CA ASN A 86 3.27 -5.73 11.53
C ASN A 86 4.10 -7.02 11.60
N ARG A 87 5.41 -6.93 11.91
CA ARG A 87 6.28 -8.08 12.14
C ARG A 87 5.84 -8.89 13.37
N LYS A 88 5.53 -8.23 14.48
CA LYS A 88 5.12 -8.89 15.73
C LYS A 88 3.84 -9.72 15.56
N TRP A 89 2.86 -9.18 14.84
CA TRP A 89 1.53 -9.78 14.71
C TRP A 89 1.32 -10.55 13.40
N ALA A 90 2.26 -10.45 12.45
CA ALA A 90 2.19 -11.07 11.13
C ALA A 90 0.89 -10.77 10.36
N ASN A 91 0.33 -9.55 10.54
CA ASN A 91 -0.97 -9.16 9.97
C ASN A 91 -0.95 -9.08 8.43
N CYS A 92 0.20 -8.77 7.85
CA CYS A 92 0.44 -8.85 6.41
C CYS A 92 1.73 -9.62 6.19
N ILE A 93 1.65 -10.75 5.50
CA ILE A 93 2.82 -11.49 5.02
C ILE A 93 3.26 -10.80 3.73
N GLY A 94 4.46 -10.20 3.75
CA GLY A 94 5.04 -9.57 2.57
C GLY A 94 5.58 -10.62 1.61
N PHE A 95 5.23 -10.50 0.33
CA PHE A 95 5.97 -11.13 -0.75
C PHE A 95 6.86 -10.04 -1.36
N PHE A 96 8.15 -10.31 -1.54
CA PHE A 96 9.00 -9.40 -2.30
C PHE A 96 8.60 -9.52 -3.78
N GLU A 97 7.91 -8.50 -4.31
CA GLU A 97 7.68 -8.36 -5.75
C GLU A 97 8.89 -7.66 -6.38
N GLU A 98 9.39 -8.22 -7.48
CA GLU A 98 10.26 -7.48 -8.40
C GLU A 98 9.50 -6.23 -8.87
N PRO A 99 10.14 -5.04 -8.96
CA PRO A 99 9.48 -3.84 -9.43
C PRO A 99 8.79 -4.07 -10.77
N LEU A 100 7.46 -3.95 -10.81
CA LEU A 100 6.70 -3.95 -12.06
C LEU A 100 6.92 -2.61 -12.75
N TRP A 101 7.87 -2.57 -13.69
CA TRP A 101 8.01 -1.44 -14.59
C TRP A 101 7.02 -1.55 -15.76
N PRO A 102 6.48 -0.43 -16.28
CA PRO A 102 5.74 -0.43 -17.54
C PRO A 102 6.56 -1.10 -18.63
N TYR A 103 5.90 -1.81 -19.53
CA TYR A 103 6.54 -2.23 -20.77
C TYR A 103 6.69 -1.00 -21.69
N TRP A 104 7.91 -0.66 -22.11
CA TRP A 104 8.17 0.35 -23.14
C TRP A 104 9.01 -0.23 -24.28
N ASP A 105 8.97 0.41 -25.44
CA ASP A 105 9.81 0.05 -26.58
C ASP A 105 11.23 0.65 -26.39
N PRO A 106 12.27 -0.17 -26.17
CA PRO A 106 13.63 0.32 -26.01
C PRO A 106 14.20 0.96 -27.29
N ASN A 107 13.54 0.82 -28.44
CA ASN A 107 13.92 1.49 -29.68
C ASN A 107 13.40 2.93 -29.79
N GLN A 108 12.37 3.28 -29.04
CA GLN A 108 11.77 4.62 -29.08
C GLN A 108 12.24 5.51 -27.92
N LEU A 109 12.64 4.90 -26.81
CA LEU A 109 12.92 5.58 -25.55
C LEU A 109 14.40 5.44 -25.19
N GLU A 110 15.07 6.55 -24.93
CA GLU A 110 16.47 6.62 -24.50
C GLU A 110 16.59 6.38 -23.00
N SER A 111 15.79 7.10 -22.20
CA SER A 111 15.75 6.94 -20.74
C SER A 111 14.41 7.39 -20.16
N TRP A 112 14.02 6.82 -19.03
CA TRP A 112 12.82 7.22 -18.30
C TRP A 112 13.06 7.14 -16.79
N ASP A 113 13.13 8.29 -16.12
CA ASP A 113 13.21 8.37 -14.65
C ASP A 113 11.84 8.10 -14.02
N MET A 114 11.44 6.82 -14.03
CA MET A 114 10.19 6.37 -13.46
C MET A 114 10.23 6.48 -11.93
N ARG A 115 9.20 7.12 -11.36
CA ARG A 115 9.11 7.27 -9.90
C ARG A 115 8.35 6.10 -9.28
N PRO A 116 8.47 5.88 -7.97
CA PRO A 116 7.64 4.89 -7.29
C PRO A 116 6.13 5.26 -7.37
N GLN A 117 5.24 4.28 -7.51
CA GLN A 117 3.78 4.46 -7.55
C GLN A 117 3.05 3.53 -6.58
N ALA A 118 2.29 4.10 -5.65
CA ALA A 118 1.48 3.33 -4.70
C ALA A 118 0.43 2.41 -5.34
N ASN A 119 -0.05 2.73 -6.55
CA ASN A 119 -1.16 2.05 -7.17
C ASN A 119 -0.79 1.56 -8.59
N GLY A 120 -1.01 0.28 -8.88
CA GLY A 120 -0.65 -0.38 -10.14
C GLY A 120 -1.56 -0.06 -11.34
N ASN A 121 -2.30 1.04 -11.29
CA ASN A 121 -3.19 1.43 -12.38
C ASN A 121 -2.37 1.90 -13.58
N ILE A 122 -2.76 1.46 -14.78
CA ILE A 122 -2.09 1.79 -16.07
C ILE A 122 -0.62 1.29 -16.13
N GLY A 123 -0.35 0.09 -15.60
CA GLY A 123 0.98 -0.54 -15.76
C GLY A 123 2.12 0.29 -15.18
N THR A 124 1.86 1.03 -14.10
CA THR A 124 2.86 1.86 -13.42
C THR A 124 3.39 3.03 -14.27
N ILE A 125 2.71 3.40 -15.37
CA ILE A 125 3.06 4.57 -16.19
C ILE A 125 2.85 5.84 -15.35
N ASN A 126 3.95 6.47 -14.96
CA ASN A 126 3.96 7.77 -14.30
C ASN A 126 5.01 8.68 -14.91
N ASN A 127 4.91 9.98 -14.61
CA ASN A 127 5.97 10.94 -14.95
C ASN A 127 6.41 10.85 -16.43
N ILE A 128 5.46 10.66 -17.36
CA ILE A 128 5.77 10.50 -18.80
C ILE A 128 6.52 11.69 -19.39
N ASN A 129 6.38 12.86 -18.76
CA ASN A 129 7.13 14.06 -19.09
C ASN A 129 8.64 13.94 -18.78
N LEU A 130 9.07 12.91 -18.05
CA LEU A 130 10.48 12.58 -17.80
C LEU A 130 11.02 11.54 -18.79
N ALA A 131 10.20 11.06 -19.72
CA ALA A 131 10.66 10.16 -20.78
C ALA A 131 11.48 10.96 -21.81
N VAL A 132 12.69 10.48 -22.08
CA VAL A 132 13.56 11.00 -23.14
C VAL A 132 13.41 10.08 -24.35
N MET A 133 12.97 10.65 -25.46
CA MET A 133 12.83 9.95 -26.74
C MET A 133 14.18 9.94 -27.47
N LYS A 134 14.42 8.92 -28.29
CA LYS A 134 15.56 8.88 -29.21
C LYS A 134 15.40 9.81 -30.41
#